data_AF-A0A8S1APD4-F1
#
_entry.id   AF-A0A8S1APD4-F1
#
_cell.length_a   1.000
_cell.length_b   1.000
_cell.length_c   1.000
_cell.angle_alpha   90.00
_cell.angle_beta   90.00
_cell.angle_gamma   90.00
#
_symmetry.space_group_name_H-M   'P 1'
#
loop_
_entity.id
_entity.type
_entity.pdbx_description
1 polymer ?
#
loop_
_entity_poly.entity_id
_entity_poly.type
_entity_poly.pdbx_seq_one_letter_code
_entity_poly.pdbx_strand_id
1 'polypeptide(L)'
;MDQNESRISKMDALLFALSFEVVLLQMRILEGSSKLRIREWRPTTKIERLQYAKLREDRDLVEDVIRETLIQVIESGRWDAIKKTIEVLKEKDSDLVALKHSNEKLKMTGDGIQLELELKRNQWNKDLRDADCRVAVLRDKMSEREECLEYWRQRYDTDTVAMTITVQKKCEELKLATVKRMELQKLYDLHEGEMRGWLNFKRERAARLAREEHQRLSAIRIQAWWRGVLVRKALGQFKYLRQTKKQPGKGKKK
;
A
#
# COMPACT_ATOMS: atom_id res chain seq x y z
N MET A 1 -90.48 -2.01 15.35
CA MET A 1 -91.83 -2.38 15.84
C MET A 1 -91.81 -3.87 16.16
N ASP A 2 -91.06 -4.33 17.18
CA ASP A 2 -90.95 -5.77 17.52
C ASP A 2 -90.72 -5.96 19.03
N GLN A 3 -91.62 -5.45 19.89
CA GLN A 3 -91.54 -5.67 21.35
C GLN A 3 -92.56 -6.68 21.88
N ASN A 4 -93.40 -7.26 21.02
CA ASN A 4 -94.43 -8.23 21.43
C ASN A 4 -94.06 -9.71 21.17
N GLU A 5 -92.91 -10.01 20.57
CA GLU A 5 -92.51 -11.39 20.23
C GLU A 5 -91.77 -12.15 21.35
N SER A 6 -91.48 -11.51 22.50
CA SER A 6 -90.62 -12.13 23.52
C SER A 6 -91.35 -12.63 24.77
N ARG A 7 -92.68 -12.55 24.83
CA ARG A 7 -93.45 -13.07 25.96
C ARG A 7 -93.89 -14.51 25.69
N ILE A 8 -93.15 -15.43 26.29
CA ILE A 8 -93.43 -16.87 26.28
C ILE A 8 -94.79 -17.11 26.97
N SER A 9 -95.64 -17.96 26.40
CA SER A 9 -96.89 -18.38 27.02
C SER A 9 -96.62 -19.03 28.38
N LYS A 10 -97.53 -18.91 29.34
CA LYS A 10 -97.33 -19.45 30.70
C LYS A 10 -97.08 -20.97 30.71
N MET A 11 -97.65 -21.71 29.75
CA MET A 11 -97.36 -23.15 29.56
C MET A 11 -95.97 -23.38 28.98
N ASP A 12 -95.55 -22.57 28.01
CA ASP A 12 -94.23 -22.67 27.39
C ASP A 12 -93.11 -22.32 28.38
N ALA A 13 -93.34 -21.37 29.29
CA ALA A 13 -92.38 -21.01 30.34
C ALA A 13 -92.15 -22.15 31.34
N LEU A 14 -93.20 -22.92 31.67
CA LEU A 14 -93.10 -24.10 32.53
C LEU A 14 -92.36 -25.25 31.83
N LEU A 15 -92.63 -25.47 30.55
CA LEU A 15 -91.92 -26.46 29.75
C LEU A 15 -90.43 -26.11 29.64
N PHE A 16 -90.14 -24.81 29.44
CA PHE A 16 -88.79 -24.28 29.38
C PHE A 16 -88.05 -24.42 30.72
N ALA A 17 -88.69 -24.08 31.85
CA ALA A 17 -88.10 -24.25 33.18
C ALA A 17 -87.79 -25.72 33.50
N LEU A 18 -88.70 -26.65 33.18
CA LEU A 18 -88.46 -28.10 33.33
C LEU A 18 -87.28 -28.55 32.47
N SER A 19 -87.15 -28.04 31.24
CA SER A 19 -86.03 -28.40 30.38
C SER A 19 -84.67 -27.93 30.94
N PHE A 20 -84.59 -26.74 31.52
CA PHE A 20 -83.35 -26.24 32.13
C PHE A 20 -82.99 -26.96 33.43
N GLU A 21 -83.98 -27.32 34.26
CA GLU A 21 -83.75 -28.14 35.45
C GLU A 21 -83.18 -29.52 35.07
N VAL A 22 -83.70 -30.14 34.01
CA VAL A 22 -83.15 -31.39 33.48
C VAL A 22 -81.70 -31.19 33.00
N VAL A 23 -81.39 -30.09 32.30
CA VAL A 23 -80.02 -29.78 31.86
C VAL A 23 -79.08 -29.55 33.04
N LEU A 24 -79.48 -28.79 34.07
CA LEU A 24 -78.69 -28.58 35.28
C LEU A 24 -78.44 -29.90 36.02
N LEU A 25 -79.46 -30.77 36.11
CA LEU A 25 -79.33 -32.09 36.71
C LEU A 25 -78.32 -32.95 35.93
N GLN A 26 -78.42 -32.97 34.60
CA GLN A 26 -77.49 -33.67 33.72
C GLN A 26 -76.06 -33.13 33.85
N MET A 27 -75.87 -31.81 33.93
CA MET A 27 -74.57 -31.18 34.16
C MET A 27 -73.99 -31.58 35.53
N ARG A 28 -74.81 -31.60 36.59
CA ARG A 28 -74.38 -32.02 37.94
C ARG A 28 -74.00 -33.50 38.01
N ILE A 29 -74.72 -34.36 37.30
CA ILE A 29 -74.38 -35.80 37.16
C ILE A 29 -73.06 -35.97 36.39
N LEU A 30 -72.88 -35.23 35.29
CA LEU A 30 -71.63 -35.19 34.54
C LEU A 30 -70.47 -34.67 35.39
N GLU A 31 -70.71 -33.68 36.25
CA GLU A 31 -69.71 -33.11 37.15
C GLU A 31 -69.28 -34.11 38.23
N GLY A 32 -70.24 -34.80 38.84
CA GLY A 32 -69.96 -35.90 39.78
C GLY A 32 -69.14 -37.01 39.12
N SER A 33 -69.53 -37.41 37.90
CA SER A 33 -68.82 -38.45 37.13
C SER A 33 -67.42 -38.02 36.68
N SER A 34 -67.24 -36.76 36.30
CA SER A 34 -65.93 -36.23 35.90
C SER A 34 -65.01 -36.02 37.09
N LYS A 35 -65.50 -35.52 38.24
CA LYS A 35 -64.73 -35.43 39.49
C LYS A 35 -64.23 -36.80 39.97
N LEU A 36 -65.04 -37.86 39.79
CA LEU A 36 -64.63 -39.24 40.08
C LEU A 36 -63.54 -39.74 39.10
N ARG A 37 -63.66 -39.44 37.81
CA ARG A 37 -62.65 -39.79 36.79
C ARG A 37 -61.34 -39.00 36.94
N ILE A 38 -61.41 -37.76 37.43
CA ILE A 38 -60.25 -36.86 37.61
C ILE A 38 -59.42 -37.21 38.86
N ARG A 39 -59.97 -37.98 39.82
CA ARG A 39 -59.16 -38.48 40.95
C ARG A 39 -57.96 -39.33 40.50
N GLU A 40 -58.03 -39.90 39.29
CA GLU A 40 -56.96 -40.73 38.70
C GLU A 40 -56.15 -39.99 37.62
N TRP A 41 -56.68 -38.94 36.99
CA TRP A 41 -56.02 -38.23 35.88
C TRP A 41 -55.43 -36.87 36.30
N ARG A 42 -54.12 -36.66 36.07
CA ARG A 42 -53.45 -35.37 36.27
C ARG A 42 -52.88 -34.82 34.96
N PRO A 43 -53.13 -33.54 34.62
CA PRO A 43 -52.55 -32.90 33.45
C PRO A 43 -51.03 -32.72 33.60
N THR A 44 -50.28 -33.31 32.66
CA THR A 44 -48.81 -33.38 32.66
C THR A 44 -48.19 -32.19 31.92
N THR A 45 -48.81 -31.77 30.82
CA THR A 45 -48.30 -30.67 29.99
C THR A 45 -48.93 -29.31 30.37
N LYS A 46 -48.21 -28.22 30.06
CA LYS A 46 -48.72 -26.85 30.27
C LYS A 46 -50.02 -26.60 29.48
N ILE A 47 -50.16 -27.22 28.31
CA ILE A 47 -51.33 -27.12 27.45
C ILE A 47 -52.53 -27.82 28.08
N GLU A 48 -52.35 -29.04 28.59
CA GLU A 48 -53.41 -29.79 29.28
C GLU A 48 -53.95 -29.04 30.51
N ARG A 49 -53.08 -28.37 31.27
CA ARG A 49 -53.50 -27.54 32.41
C ARG A 49 -54.37 -26.36 32.00
N LEU A 50 -53.99 -25.67 30.92
CA LEU A 50 -54.76 -24.54 30.38
C LEU A 50 -56.09 -24.99 29.80
N GLN A 51 -56.13 -26.13 29.11
CA GLN A 51 -57.38 -26.71 28.59
C GLN A 51 -58.32 -27.10 29.72
N TYR A 52 -57.80 -27.71 30.80
CA TYR A 52 -58.61 -28.07 31.96
C TYR A 52 -59.15 -26.85 32.71
N ALA A 53 -58.32 -25.82 32.91
CA ALA A 53 -58.75 -24.57 33.52
C ALA A 53 -59.87 -23.91 32.70
N LYS A 54 -59.70 -23.84 31.38
CA LYS A 54 -60.73 -23.33 30.46
C LYS A 54 -62.03 -24.13 30.54
N LEU A 55 -61.96 -25.46 30.50
CA LEU A 55 -63.14 -26.34 30.61
C LEU A 55 -63.91 -26.15 31.92
N ARG A 56 -63.22 -25.82 33.01
CA ARG A 56 -63.85 -25.48 34.28
C ARG A 56 -64.55 -24.13 34.20
N GLU A 57 -63.84 -23.10 33.75
CA GLU A 57 -64.41 -21.75 33.59
C GLU A 57 -65.61 -21.73 32.65
N ASP A 58 -65.54 -22.44 31.53
CA ASP A 58 -66.65 -22.57 30.56
C ASP A 58 -67.87 -23.26 31.18
N ARG A 59 -67.66 -24.25 32.08
CA ARG A 59 -68.75 -24.94 32.79
C ARG A 59 -69.39 -24.06 33.84
N ASP A 60 -68.59 -23.38 34.66
CA ASP A 60 -69.09 -22.46 35.68
C ASP A 60 -69.92 -21.34 35.02
N LEU A 61 -69.43 -20.79 33.89
CA LEU A 61 -70.17 -19.81 33.09
C LEU A 61 -71.52 -20.35 32.59
N VAL A 62 -71.57 -21.57 32.06
CA VAL A 62 -72.83 -22.17 31.57
C VAL A 62 -73.80 -22.41 32.74
N GLU A 63 -73.31 -22.88 33.88
CA GLU A 63 -74.14 -23.08 35.07
C GLU A 63 -74.75 -21.76 35.57
N ASP A 64 -73.94 -20.70 35.66
CA ASP A 64 -74.38 -19.36 36.08
C ASP A 64 -75.42 -18.77 35.12
N VAL A 65 -75.19 -18.90 33.80
CA VAL A 65 -76.10 -18.39 32.76
C VAL A 65 -77.43 -19.13 32.79
N ILE A 66 -77.40 -20.46 32.95
CA ILE A 66 -78.62 -21.26 33.06
C ILE A 66 -79.42 -20.87 34.31
N ARG A 67 -78.75 -20.72 35.46
CA ARG A 67 -79.42 -20.31 36.71
C ARG A 67 -80.05 -18.92 36.59
N GLU A 68 -79.32 -17.95 36.07
CA GLU A 68 -79.80 -16.57 35.87
C GLU A 68 -80.99 -16.53 34.89
N THR A 69 -80.93 -17.32 33.80
CA THR A 69 -82.03 -17.37 32.81
C THR A 69 -83.27 -18.05 33.36
N LEU A 70 -83.13 -19.10 34.18
CA LEU A 70 -84.25 -19.76 34.85
C LEU A 70 -84.99 -18.77 35.75
N ILE A 71 -84.26 -17.98 36.54
CA ILE A 71 -84.82 -16.95 37.41
C ILE A 71 -85.57 -15.90 36.57
N GLN A 72 -84.94 -15.38 35.50
CA GLN A 72 -85.55 -14.35 34.64
C GLN A 72 -86.82 -14.82 33.91
N VAL A 73 -86.86 -16.08 33.47
CA VAL A 73 -88.02 -16.68 32.81
C VAL A 73 -89.17 -16.88 33.80
N ILE A 74 -88.88 -17.33 35.02
CA ILE A 74 -89.90 -17.54 36.08
C ILE A 74 -90.49 -16.19 36.54
N GLU A 75 -89.65 -15.18 36.76
CA GLU A 75 -90.08 -13.89 37.32
C GLU A 75 -90.72 -12.96 36.28
N SER A 76 -90.20 -12.94 35.06
CA SER A 76 -90.55 -11.91 34.07
C SER A 76 -90.94 -12.45 32.69
N GLY A 77 -90.80 -13.76 32.45
CA GLY A 77 -91.06 -14.39 31.16
C GLY A 77 -90.08 -14.00 30.05
N ARG A 78 -88.92 -13.43 30.40
CA ARG A 78 -87.87 -12.98 29.47
C ARG A 78 -86.61 -13.82 29.62
N TRP A 79 -85.75 -13.78 28.61
CA TRP A 79 -84.52 -14.58 28.52
C TRP A 79 -83.31 -13.72 28.08
N ASP A 80 -83.25 -12.48 28.58
CA ASP A 80 -82.24 -11.49 28.18
C ASP A 80 -80.82 -11.88 28.64
N ALA A 81 -80.67 -12.60 29.77
CA ALA A 81 -79.37 -13.05 30.27
C ALA A 81 -78.59 -13.96 29.31
N ILE A 82 -79.25 -14.97 28.70
CA ILE A 82 -78.58 -15.84 27.73
C ILE A 82 -78.27 -15.07 26.44
N LYS A 83 -79.15 -14.15 26.03
CA LYS A 83 -78.94 -13.31 24.85
C LYS A 83 -77.69 -12.42 25.02
N LYS A 84 -77.57 -11.74 26.15
CA LYS A 84 -76.40 -10.92 26.52
C LYS A 84 -75.12 -11.76 26.58
N THR A 85 -75.19 -12.96 27.15
CA THR A 85 -74.01 -13.86 27.23
C THR A 85 -73.58 -14.34 25.84
N ILE A 86 -74.53 -14.68 24.97
CA ILE A 86 -74.25 -15.04 23.57
C ILE A 86 -73.59 -13.87 22.84
N GLU A 87 -74.03 -12.63 23.06
CA GLU A 87 -73.40 -11.45 22.47
C GLU A 87 -71.95 -11.28 22.95
N VAL A 88 -71.69 -11.40 24.25
CA VAL A 88 -70.32 -11.34 24.80
C VAL A 88 -69.44 -12.46 24.27
N LEU A 89 -69.96 -13.68 24.10
CA LEU A 89 -69.21 -14.80 23.52
C LEU A 89 -68.88 -14.56 22.04
N LYS A 90 -69.82 -14.00 21.27
CA LYS A 90 -69.58 -13.61 19.88
C LYS A 90 -68.49 -12.53 19.75
N GLU A 91 -68.47 -11.58 20.67
CA GLU A 91 -67.43 -10.54 20.72
C GLU A 91 -66.06 -11.16 21.03
N LYS A 92 -65.97 -12.02 22.06
CA LYS A 92 -64.74 -12.76 22.39
C LYS A 92 -64.23 -13.62 21.24
N ASP A 93 -65.12 -14.32 20.51
CA ASP A 93 -64.73 -15.10 19.34
C ASP A 93 -64.19 -14.21 18.21
N SER A 94 -64.78 -13.02 18.03
CA SER A 94 -64.30 -12.04 17.06
C SER A 94 -62.88 -11.54 17.42
N ASP A 95 -62.63 -11.25 18.70
CA ASP A 95 -61.32 -10.87 19.21
C ASP A 95 -60.27 -11.98 19.05
N LEU A 96 -60.66 -13.24 19.31
CA LEU A 96 -59.78 -14.40 19.11
C LEU A 96 -59.38 -14.56 17.64
N VAL A 97 -60.29 -14.35 16.70
CA VAL A 97 -59.98 -14.37 15.26
C VAL A 97 -59.03 -13.24 14.90
N ALA A 98 -59.25 -12.02 15.42
CA ALA A 98 -58.35 -10.89 15.21
C ALA A 98 -56.95 -11.16 15.76
N LEU A 99 -56.84 -11.73 16.97
CA LEU A 99 -55.58 -12.14 17.58
C LEU A 99 -54.84 -13.21 16.77
N LYS A 100 -55.55 -14.23 16.27
CA LYS A 100 -54.95 -15.25 15.40
C LYS A 100 -54.36 -14.63 14.14
N HIS A 101 -55.10 -13.75 13.48
CA HIS A 101 -54.63 -13.07 12.28
C HIS A 101 -53.43 -12.16 12.56
N SER A 102 -53.45 -11.44 13.69
CA SER A 102 -52.29 -10.64 14.14
C SER A 102 -51.07 -11.51 14.42
N ASN A 103 -51.24 -12.66 15.08
CA ASN A 103 -50.15 -13.57 15.39
C ASN A 103 -49.55 -14.20 14.13
N GLU A 104 -50.38 -14.56 13.16
CA GLU A 104 -49.90 -15.04 11.85
C GLU A 104 -49.09 -13.96 11.14
N LYS A 105 -49.56 -12.70 11.15
CA LYS A 105 -48.78 -11.56 10.61
C LYS A 105 -47.44 -11.42 11.32
N LEU A 106 -47.42 -11.46 12.66
CA LEU A 106 -46.18 -11.36 13.43
C LEU A 106 -45.22 -12.48 13.11
N LYS A 107 -45.72 -13.71 12.97
CA LYS A 107 -44.93 -14.88 12.57
C LYS A 107 -44.33 -14.69 11.17
N MET A 108 -45.13 -14.29 10.19
CA MET A 108 -44.64 -14.00 8.83
C MET A 108 -43.59 -12.89 8.82
N THR A 109 -43.76 -11.83 9.62
CA THR A 109 -42.74 -10.78 9.75
C THR A 109 -41.48 -11.28 10.45
N GLY A 110 -41.63 -12.15 11.46
CA GLY A 110 -40.50 -12.76 12.17
C GLY A 110 -39.67 -13.65 11.26
N ASP A 111 -40.33 -14.52 10.50
CA ASP A 111 -39.70 -15.39 9.50
C ASP A 111 -38.99 -14.57 8.41
N GLY A 112 -39.61 -13.46 7.98
CA GLY A 112 -39.02 -12.51 7.04
C GLY A 112 -37.73 -11.85 7.57
N ILE A 113 -37.77 -11.34 8.80
CA ILE A 113 -36.58 -10.75 9.46
C ILE A 113 -35.48 -11.81 9.64
N GLN A 114 -35.84 -13.03 9.99
CA GLN A 114 -34.87 -14.11 10.15
C GLN A 114 -34.17 -14.42 8.82
N LEU A 115 -34.92 -14.51 7.72
CA LEU A 115 -34.35 -14.70 6.39
C LEU A 115 -33.42 -13.53 6.00
N GLU A 116 -33.83 -12.28 6.26
CA GLU A 116 -32.99 -11.12 6.00
C GLU A 116 -31.68 -11.16 6.81
N LEU A 117 -31.73 -11.54 8.09
CA LEU A 117 -30.54 -11.69 8.92
C LEU A 117 -29.61 -12.78 8.40
N GLU A 118 -30.14 -13.92 7.96
CA GLU A 118 -29.35 -14.99 7.36
C GLU A 118 -28.69 -14.56 6.05
N LEU A 119 -29.43 -13.86 5.18
CA LEU A 119 -28.90 -13.31 3.93
C LEU A 119 -27.78 -12.30 4.20
N LYS A 120 -28.00 -11.36 5.14
CA LYS A 120 -26.97 -10.40 5.54
C LYS A 120 -25.76 -11.11 6.12
N ARG A 121 -25.93 -12.10 7.00
CA ARG A 121 -24.81 -12.89 7.55
C ARG A 121 -23.99 -13.57 6.46
N ASN A 122 -24.66 -14.17 5.47
CA ASN A 122 -23.99 -14.82 4.34
C ASN A 122 -23.23 -13.82 3.47
N GLN A 123 -23.80 -12.63 3.25
CA GLN A 123 -23.14 -11.54 2.54
C GLN A 123 -21.87 -11.09 3.27
N TRP A 124 -21.96 -10.82 4.58
CA TRP A 124 -20.81 -10.43 5.40
C TRP A 124 -19.70 -11.50 5.39
N ASN A 125 -20.07 -12.78 5.47
CA ASN A 125 -19.10 -13.88 5.36
C ASN A 125 -18.41 -13.95 4.00
N LYS A 126 -19.12 -13.60 2.91
CA LYS A 126 -18.52 -13.51 1.58
C LYS A 126 -17.57 -12.32 1.50
N ASP A 127 -18.00 -11.15 1.94
CA ASP A 127 -17.20 -9.92 1.91
C ASP A 127 -15.92 -10.06 2.75
N LEU A 128 -15.99 -10.77 3.89
CA LEU A 128 -14.84 -11.08 4.72
C LEU A 128 -13.83 -11.96 3.98
N ARG A 129 -14.29 -13.04 3.34
CA ARG A 129 -13.42 -13.92 2.54
C ARG A 129 -12.78 -13.17 1.37
N ASP A 130 -13.55 -12.33 0.68
CA ASP A 130 -13.05 -11.52 -0.43
C ASP A 130 -12.03 -10.47 0.07
N ALA A 131 -12.18 -9.95 1.29
CA ALA A 131 -11.19 -9.10 1.93
C ALA A 131 -9.91 -9.87 2.29
N ASP A 132 -10.03 -11.06 2.88
CA ASP A 132 -8.88 -11.91 3.22
C ASP A 132 -8.07 -12.31 1.97
N CYS A 133 -8.75 -12.68 0.87
CA CYS A 133 -8.09 -12.94 -0.41
C CYS A 133 -7.35 -11.71 -0.94
N ARG A 134 -7.93 -10.51 -0.84
CA ARG A 134 -7.27 -9.26 -1.23
C ARG A 134 -6.03 -8.98 -0.38
N VAL A 135 -6.12 -9.18 0.93
CA VAL A 135 -4.99 -9.00 1.86
C VAL A 135 -3.87 -9.98 1.53
N ALA A 136 -4.17 -11.25 1.25
CA ALA A 136 -3.17 -12.25 0.87
C ALA A 136 -2.42 -11.84 -0.41
N VAL A 137 -3.15 -11.49 -1.48
CA VAL A 137 -2.53 -11.04 -2.75
C VAL A 137 -1.66 -9.80 -2.56
N LEU A 138 -2.07 -8.85 -1.71
CA LEU A 138 -1.27 -7.67 -1.42
C LEU A 138 0.00 -8.01 -0.65
N ARG A 139 -0.05 -8.96 0.29
CA ARG A 139 1.14 -9.43 1.01
C ARG A 139 2.14 -10.09 0.07
N ASP A 140 1.67 -10.95 -0.83
CA ASP A 140 2.54 -11.62 -1.80
C ASP A 140 3.24 -10.59 -2.71
N LYS A 141 2.48 -9.61 -3.23
CA LYS A 141 3.04 -8.51 -4.04
C LYS A 141 4.04 -7.63 -3.29
N MET A 142 3.85 -7.42 -1.98
CA MET A 142 4.83 -6.69 -1.18
C MET A 142 6.11 -7.51 -1.01
N SER A 143 6.00 -8.80 -0.71
CA SER A 143 7.15 -9.70 -0.60
C SER A 143 7.96 -9.75 -1.90
N GLU A 144 7.30 -9.94 -3.05
CA GLU A 144 7.95 -9.94 -4.37
C GLU A 144 8.71 -8.62 -4.64
N ARG A 145 8.12 -7.49 -4.26
CA ARG A 145 8.75 -6.17 -4.41
C ARG A 145 9.94 -6.00 -3.48
N GLU A 146 9.83 -6.45 -2.23
CA GLU A 146 10.93 -6.40 -1.25
C GLU A 146 12.12 -7.24 -1.72
N GLU A 147 11.87 -8.45 -2.24
CA GLU A 147 12.89 -9.31 -2.84
C GLU A 147 13.56 -8.65 -4.06
N CYS A 148 12.76 -8.03 -4.95
CA CYS A 148 13.31 -7.27 -6.08
C CYS A 148 14.18 -6.09 -5.61
N LEU A 149 13.74 -5.37 -4.58
CA LEU A 149 14.50 -4.24 -4.03
C LEU A 149 15.81 -4.70 -3.40
N GLU A 150 15.81 -5.81 -2.66
CA GLU A 150 17.03 -6.40 -2.10
C GLU A 150 18.01 -6.83 -3.20
N TYR A 151 17.51 -7.51 -4.24
CA TYR A 151 18.32 -7.90 -5.39
C TYR A 151 19.00 -6.67 -6.03
N TRP A 152 18.24 -5.62 -6.31
CA TRP A 152 18.78 -4.42 -6.94
C TRP A 152 19.75 -3.69 -6.01
N ARG A 153 19.44 -3.58 -4.72
CA ARG A 153 20.36 -3.00 -3.73
C ARG A 153 21.70 -3.74 -3.73
N GLN A 154 21.69 -5.06 -3.58
CA GLN A 154 22.91 -5.87 -3.58
C GLN A 154 23.72 -5.72 -4.89
N ARG A 155 23.02 -5.67 -6.02
CA ARG A 155 23.64 -5.45 -7.33
C ARG A 155 24.30 -4.08 -7.41
N TYR A 156 23.59 -3.02 -7.01
CA TYR A 156 24.12 -1.65 -7.01
C TYR A 156 25.34 -1.53 -6.08
N ASP A 157 25.32 -2.14 -4.91
CA ASP A 157 26.46 -2.14 -3.99
C ASP A 157 27.67 -2.82 -4.63
N THR A 158 27.46 -3.98 -5.26
CA THR A 158 28.52 -4.71 -5.97
C THR A 158 29.12 -3.90 -7.12
N ASP A 159 28.26 -3.32 -7.96
CA ASP A 159 28.67 -2.49 -9.11
C ASP A 159 29.41 -1.23 -8.64
N THR A 160 28.96 -0.61 -7.54
CA THR A 160 29.60 0.58 -6.96
C THR A 160 30.99 0.26 -6.42
N VAL A 161 31.15 -0.88 -5.73
CA VAL A 161 32.46 -1.35 -5.25
C VAL A 161 33.39 -1.64 -6.43
N ALA A 162 32.90 -2.35 -7.46
CA ALA A 162 33.69 -2.65 -8.66
C ALA A 162 34.13 -1.38 -9.41
N MET A 163 33.23 -0.41 -9.54
CA MET A 163 33.54 0.88 -10.15
C MET A 163 34.57 1.65 -9.33
N THR A 164 34.40 1.70 -8.00
CA THR A 164 35.33 2.38 -7.09
C THR A 164 36.74 1.81 -7.20
N ILE A 165 36.88 0.47 -7.22
CA ILE A 165 38.17 -0.20 -7.42
C ILE A 165 38.79 0.17 -8.77
N THR A 166 37.98 0.22 -9.84
CA THR A 166 38.45 0.56 -11.19
C THR A 166 38.94 2.00 -11.26
N VAL A 167 38.19 2.94 -10.69
CA VAL A 167 38.57 4.36 -10.59
C VAL A 167 39.88 4.50 -9.82
N GLN A 168 40.00 3.82 -8.67
CA GLN A 168 41.20 3.88 -7.84
C GLN A 168 42.45 3.39 -8.60
N LYS A 169 42.35 2.25 -9.29
CA LYS A 169 43.44 1.73 -10.14
C LYS A 169 43.85 2.74 -11.22
N LYS A 170 42.87 3.34 -11.91
CA LYS A 170 43.14 4.35 -12.95
C LYS A 170 43.79 5.61 -12.38
N CYS A 171 43.39 6.05 -11.19
CA CYS A 171 44.04 7.15 -10.49
C CYS A 171 45.50 6.84 -10.14
N GLU A 172 45.79 5.61 -9.70
CA GLU A 172 47.16 5.17 -9.42
C GLU A 172 48.02 5.11 -10.69
N GLU A 173 47.49 4.53 -11.77
CA GLU A 173 48.14 4.53 -13.09
C GLU A 173 48.46 5.96 -13.57
N LEU A 174 47.51 6.88 -13.44
CA LEU A 174 47.69 8.29 -13.81
C LEU A 174 48.78 8.97 -12.97
N LYS A 175 48.83 8.71 -11.66
CA LYS A 175 49.87 9.25 -10.77
C LYS A 175 51.26 8.77 -11.21
N LEU A 176 51.41 7.47 -11.49
CA LEU A 176 52.68 6.91 -11.97
C LEU A 176 53.09 7.48 -13.33
N ALA A 177 52.15 7.58 -14.28
CA ALA A 177 52.40 8.17 -15.60
C ALA A 177 52.82 9.65 -15.49
N THR A 178 52.21 10.40 -14.56
CA THR A 178 52.54 11.80 -14.31
C THR A 178 53.96 11.96 -13.79
N VAL A 179 54.37 11.13 -12.81
CA VAL A 179 55.75 11.14 -12.28
C VAL A 179 56.75 10.82 -13.39
N LYS A 180 56.51 9.75 -14.16
CA LYS A 180 57.38 9.36 -15.28
C LYS A 180 57.49 10.47 -16.33
N ARG A 181 56.40 11.15 -16.65
CA ARG A 181 56.40 12.29 -17.56
C ARG A 181 57.28 13.42 -17.02
N MET A 182 57.18 13.74 -15.74
CA MET A 182 57.99 14.79 -15.12
C MET A 182 59.49 14.46 -15.14
N GLU A 183 59.86 13.20 -14.91
CA GLU A 183 61.25 12.74 -15.01
C GLU A 183 61.80 12.86 -16.43
N LEU A 184 61.02 12.42 -17.42
CA LEU A 184 61.38 12.57 -18.83
C LEU A 184 61.51 14.04 -19.24
N GLN A 185 60.63 14.91 -18.75
CA GLN A 185 60.72 16.34 -19.01
C GLN A 185 62.02 16.93 -18.45
N LYS A 186 62.40 16.59 -17.21
CA LYS A 186 63.67 17.04 -16.61
C LYS A 186 64.87 16.58 -17.44
N LEU A 187 64.85 15.35 -17.92
CA LEU A 187 65.93 14.81 -18.75
C LEU A 187 66.00 15.51 -20.13
N TYR A 188 64.84 15.78 -20.73
CA TYR A 188 64.75 16.54 -21.96
C TYR A 188 65.33 17.95 -21.79
N ASP A 189 64.91 18.67 -20.75
CA ASP A 189 65.38 20.03 -20.46
C ASP A 189 66.90 20.07 -20.21
N LEU A 190 67.44 19.04 -19.53
CA LEU A 190 68.88 18.88 -19.32
C LEU A 190 69.62 18.73 -20.66
N HIS A 191 69.21 17.77 -21.50
CA HIS A 191 69.85 17.55 -22.80
C HIS A 191 69.71 18.75 -23.74
N GLU A 192 68.57 19.43 -23.70
CA GLU A 192 68.36 20.67 -24.43
C GLU A 192 69.35 21.77 -23.98
N GLY A 193 69.58 21.88 -22.67
CA GLY A 193 70.61 22.73 -22.07
C GLY A 193 72.02 22.39 -22.56
N GLU A 194 72.40 21.11 -22.52
CA GLU A 194 73.71 20.62 -23.00
C GLU A 194 73.92 20.92 -24.49
N MET A 195 72.91 20.65 -25.33
CA MET A 195 72.96 20.96 -26.77
C MET A 195 73.14 22.46 -27.03
N ARG A 196 72.39 23.32 -26.32
CA ARG A 196 72.57 24.78 -26.41
C ARG A 196 73.98 25.20 -26.01
N GLY A 197 74.49 24.66 -24.90
CA GLY A 197 75.86 24.90 -24.44
C GLY A 197 76.90 24.50 -25.48
N TRP A 198 76.74 23.33 -26.10
CA TRP A 198 77.64 22.83 -27.14
C TRP A 198 77.62 23.68 -28.41
N LEU A 199 76.43 24.10 -28.86
CA LEU A 199 76.29 25.00 -30.01
C LEU A 199 76.95 26.36 -29.74
N ASN A 200 76.79 26.91 -28.54
CA ASN A 200 77.44 28.15 -28.13
C ASN A 200 78.97 28.00 -28.09
N PHE A 201 79.48 26.94 -27.46
CA PHE A 201 80.91 26.64 -27.42
C PHE A 201 81.52 26.54 -28.83
N LYS A 202 80.84 25.84 -29.76
CA LYS A 202 81.28 25.76 -31.17
C LYS A 202 81.33 27.13 -31.84
N ARG A 203 80.28 27.95 -31.67
CA ARG A 203 80.22 29.32 -32.22
C ARG A 203 81.33 30.20 -31.66
N GLU A 204 81.55 30.19 -30.35
CA GLU A 204 82.59 30.98 -29.68
C GLU A 204 83.99 30.55 -30.12
N ARG A 205 84.23 29.23 -30.23
CA ARG A 205 85.50 28.69 -30.73
C ARG A 205 85.76 29.12 -32.18
N ALA A 206 84.77 29.05 -33.05
CA ALA A 206 84.88 29.52 -34.43
C ALA A 206 85.16 31.04 -34.48
N ALA A 207 84.45 31.83 -33.68
CA ALA A 207 84.68 33.28 -33.58
C ALA A 207 86.07 33.62 -33.02
N ARG A 208 86.59 32.85 -32.06
CA ARG A 208 87.96 33.00 -31.55
C ARG A 208 89.00 32.71 -32.64
N LEU A 209 88.89 31.58 -33.34
CA LEU A 209 89.80 31.22 -34.42
C LEU A 209 89.78 32.26 -35.56
N ALA A 210 88.60 32.79 -35.90
CA ALA A 210 88.47 33.85 -36.90
C ALA A 210 89.17 35.16 -36.46
N ARG A 211 89.07 35.53 -35.17
CA ARG A 211 89.78 36.69 -34.61
C ARG A 211 91.29 36.48 -34.62
N GLU A 212 91.77 35.31 -34.18
CA GLU A 212 93.19 34.96 -34.18
C GLU A 212 93.77 34.96 -35.60
N GLU A 213 93.07 34.40 -36.59
CA GLU A 213 93.53 34.41 -37.98
C GLU A 213 93.51 35.82 -38.57
N HIS A 214 92.50 36.63 -38.27
CA HIS A 214 92.47 38.04 -38.69
C HIS A 214 93.66 38.83 -38.12
N GLN A 215 93.98 38.64 -36.84
CA GLN A 215 95.16 39.24 -36.20
C GLN A 215 96.45 38.74 -36.84
N ARG A 216 96.58 37.43 -37.10
CA ARG A 216 97.75 36.83 -37.73
C ARG A 216 97.98 37.37 -39.14
N LEU A 217 96.93 37.42 -39.97
CA LEU A 217 96.98 37.98 -41.32
C LEU A 217 97.33 39.47 -41.31
N SER A 218 96.78 40.23 -40.36
CA SER A 218 97.12 41.64 -40.17
C SER A 218 98.58 41.82 -39.79
N ALA A 219 99.09 41.01 -38.85
CA ALA A 219 100.50 41.01 -38.47
C ALA A 219 101.42 40.65 -39.64
N ILE A 220 101.08 39.62 -40.43
CA ILE A 220 101.82 39.22 -41.64
C ILE A 220 101.86 40.38 -42.64
N ARG A 221 100.74 41.06 -42.89
CA ARG A 221 100.66 42.22 -43.79
C ARG A 221 101.56 43.37 -43.31
N ILE A 222 101.50 43.72 -42.02
CA ILE A 222 102.35 44.76 -41.43
C ILE A 222 103.82 44.36 -41.53
N GLN A 223 104.17 43.12 -41.20
CA GLN A 223 105.53 42.61 -41.29
C GLN A 223 106.05 42.61 -42.74
N ALA A 224 105.24 42.19 -43.71
CA ALA A 224 105.60 42.20 -45.13
C ALA A 224 105.78 43.63 -45.64
N TRP A 225 104.89 44.55 -45.25
CA TRP A 225 105.03 45.98 -45.55
C TRP A 225 106.34 46.53 -44.99
N TRP A 226 106.64 46.28 -43.71
CA TRP A 226 107.87 46.73 -43.06
C TRP A 226 109.13 46.15 -43.71
N ARG A 227 109.15 44.83 -43.98
CA ARG A 227 110.25 44.18 -44.72
C ARG A 227 110.46 44.83 -46.09
N GLY A 228 109.38 45.12 -46.82
CA GLY A 228 109.43 45.85 -48.09
C GLY A 228 109.96 47.28 -47.95
N VAL A 229 109.59 47.99 -46.88
CA VAL A 229 110.12 49.32 -46.56
C VAL A 229 111.62 49.26 -46.25
N LEU A 230 112.06 48.29 -45.44
CA LEU A 230 113.47 48.07 -45.12
C LEU A 230 114.31 47.83 -46.38
N VAL A 231 113.81 47.02 -47.33
CA VAL A 231 114.46 46.79 -48.62
C VAL A 231 114.49 48.07 -49.47
N ARG A 232 113.36 48.75 -49.65
CA ARG A 232 113.28 49.98 -50.49
C ARG A 232 114.11 51.14 -49.96
N LYS A 233 114.21 51.28 -48.64
CA LYS A 233 115.01 52.32 -47.98
C LYS A 233 116.44 51.87 -47.66
N ALA A 234 116.80 50.63 -48.00
CA ALA A 234 118.10 50.00 -47.73
C ALA A 234 118.55 50.16 -46.27
N LEU A 235 117.64 49.85 -45.35
CA LEU A 235 117.88 49.92 -43.90
C LEU A 235 118.35 48.55 -43.36
N GLY A 236 119.09 48.57 -42.25
CA GLY A 236 119.56 47.35 -41.57
C GLY A 236 120.47 46.47 -42.45
N GLN A 237 120.15 45.17 -42.50
CA GLN A 237 120.89 44.16 -43.29
C GLN A 237 120.92 44.43 -44.80
N PHE A 238 120.05 45.29 -45.32
CA PHE A 238 119.93 45.60 -46.76
C PHE A 238 120.73 46.84 -47.20
N LYS A 239 121.57 47.42 -46.32
CA LYS A 239 122.39 48.62 -46.65
C LYS A 239 123.26 48.45 -47.89
N TYR A 240 123.74 47.23 -48.17
CA TYR A 240 124.58 46.94 -49.34
C TYR A 240 123.87 47.24 -50.67
N LEU A 241 122.53 47.14 -50.74
CA LEU A 241 121.75 47.48 -51.94
C LEU A 241 121.76 48.98 -52.27
N ARG A 242 122.10 49.84 -51.32
CA ARG A 242 122.23 51.28 -51.56
C ARG A 242 123.53 51.61 -52.33
N GLN A 243 124.54 50.76 -52.21
CA GLN A 243 125.85 50.96 -52.83
C GLN A 243 125.88 50.48 -54.29
N THR A 244 125.03 49.53 -54.69
CA THR A 244 124.96 49.02 -56.07
C THR A 244 124.21 49.92 -57.05
N LYS A 245 123.44 50.92 -56.57
CA LYS A 245 122.76 51.92 -57.44
C LYS A 245 123.62 53.12 -57.84
N LYS A 246 124.90 53.16 -57.46
CA LYS A 246 125.88 54.12 -58.01
C LYS A 246 126.90 53.36 -58.86
N GLN A 247 126.60 53.12 -60.14
CA GLN A 247 127.58 53.06 -61.24
C GLN A 247 126.81 52.90 -62.57
N PRO A 248 126.75 53.95 -63.41
CA PRO A 248 126.16 53.91 -64.75
C PRO A 248 127.14 53.26 -65.74
N GLY A 249 126.59 52.54 -66.72
CA GLY A 249 127.38 51.91 -67.78
C GLY A 249 128.21 52.93 -68.58
N LYS A 250 129.48 52.60 -68.79
CA LYS A 250 130.29 53.06 -69.93
C LYS A 250 131.38 52.03 -70.20
N GLY A 251 131.30 51.39 -71.37
CA GLY A 251 132.38 50.53 -71.85
C GLY A 251 133.57 51.33 -72.37
N LYS A 252 134.75 50.72 -72.33
CA LYS A 252 135.65 50.59 -73.49
C LYS A 252 136.81 49.61 -73.23
N LYS A 253 136.81 48.57 -74.07
CA LYS A 253 137.92 47.90 -74.78
C LYS A 253 139.24 47.61 -74.03
N LYS A 254 139.53 46.32 -73.85
CA LYS A 254 140.47 45.58 -74.72
C LYS A 254 140.04 44.12 -74.79
#